data_AF-A0A7R9I672-F1
#
_entry.id   AF-A0A7R9I672-F1
#
_cell.length_a   1.000
_cell.length_b   1.000
_cell.length_c   1.000
_cell.angle_alpha   90.00
_cell.angle_beta   90.00
_cell.angle_gamma   90.00
#
_symmetry.space_group_name_H-M   'P 1'
#
loop_
_entity.id
_entity.type
_entity.pdbx_description
1 polymer ?
#
loop_
_entity_poly.entity_id
_entity_poly.type
_entity_poly.pdbx_seq_one_letter_code
_entity_poly.pdbx_strand_id
1 'polypeptide(L)'
;MALKFGGGWRVATSSRLYYCYSLLIFILYGVYFVLTAIRIHQVKDDANHVISIINVSLFHAGAFLKTISVMLARKRMEALCVRLERNYHQMEQGKNLNDSPKISNDIIRKMRLFNISMIISVGISGIIWGMTTMAYSSEESGKDNCKRHLPLDLYFPYNWCDSPAYEITSIYLTFDFAFSYYLNIVVDSFFFTLMAHTSGQLQALTTMLVDIKNYILTSSPPINIREMNETIVKTHQNSKKCDANFGKFEGNRVENMTQTHSIWKTRHFIKTDADLNRRLVTCVKLHVEINR
;
A
#
# COMPACT_ATOMS: atom_id res chain seq x y z
N MET A 1 -4.68 -11.35 -11.47
CA MET A 1 -4.35 -12.64 -12.14
C MET A 1 -2.85 -12.93 -12.15
N ALA A 2 -1.99 -11.94 -12.42
CA ALA A 2 -0.54 -12.14 -12.52
C ALA A 2 0.11 -12.81 -11.28
N LEU A 3 -0.22 -12.35 -10.07
CA LEU A 3 0.26 -12.95 -8.81
C LEU A 3 -0.10 -14.44 -8.62
N LYS A 4 -1.20 -14.90 -9.24
CA LYS A 4 -1.60 -16.31 -9.16
C LYS A 4 -0.67 -17.18 -10.00
N PHE A 5 -0.30 -16.68 -11.19
CA PHE A 5 0.62 -17.36 -12.09
C PHE A 5 2.00 -17.53 -11.45
N GLY A 6 2.41 -16.60 -10.60
CA GLY A 6 3.65 -16.74 -9.83
C GLY A 6 3.67 -17.80 -8.72
N GLY A 7 2.60 -18.57 -8.51
CA GLY A 7 2.53 -19.60 -7.46
C GLY A 7 2.48 -19.08 -6.01
N GLY A 8 2.68 -17.78 -5.79
CA GLY A 8 2.68 -17.15 -4.46
C GLY A 8 1.30 -16.75 -3.92
N TRP A 9 0.28 -16.62 -4.78
CA TRP A 9 -1.04 -16.15 -4.39
C TRP A 9 -2.12 -17.23 -4.46
N ARG A 10 -2.24 -18.00 -3.37
CA ARG A 10 -3.36 -18.93 -3.18
C ARG A 10 -4.69 -18.16 -3.14
N VAL A 11 -5.76 -18.79 -3.61
CA VAL A 11 -7.13 -18.35 -3.36
C VAL A 11 -7.73 -19.27 -2.31
N ALA A 12 -8.65 -18.78 -1.47
CA ALA A 12 -9.30 -19.59 -0.42
C ALA A 12 -9.96 -20.88 -0.97
N THR A 13 -10.40 -20.88 -2.23
CA THR A 13 -11.02 -22.03 -2.94
C THR A 13 -10.05 -22.77 -3.88
N SER A 14 -8.74 -22.58 -3.71
CA SER A 14 -7.71 -23.17 -4.56
C SER A 14 -7.74 -24.70 -4.53
N SER A 15 -7.80 -25.34 -5.70
CA SER A 15 -7.71 -26.79 -5.87
C SER A 15 -6.34 -27.34 -5.40
N ARG A 16 -6.29 -28.65 -5.07
CA ARG A 16 -5.05 -29.36 -4.70
C ARG A 16 -3.94 -29.20 -5.75
N LEU A 17 -4.31 -29.05 -7.03
CA LEU A 17 -3.37 -28.84 -8.14
C LEU A 17 -2.51 -27.59 -7.99
N TYR A 18 -3.08 -26.48 -7.50
CA TYR A 18 -2.30 -25.26 -7.30
C TYR A 18 -1.29 -25.39 -6.16
N TYR A 19 -1.56 -26.25 -5.17
CA TYR A 19 -0.59 -26.55 -4.12
C TYR A 19 0.61 -27.29 -4.68
N CYS A 20 0.37 -28.32 -5.51
CA CYS A 20 1.43 -29.04 -6.18
C CYS A 20 2.24 -28.11 -7.10
N TYR A 21 1.57 -27.22 -7.82
CA TYR A 21 2.24 -26.21 -8.66
C TYR A 21 3.13 -25.25 -7.85
N SER A 22 2.60 -24.68 -6.76
CA SER A 22 3.36 -23.78 -5.89
C SER A 22 4.57 -24.51 -5.29
N LEU A 23 4.38 -25.72 -4.77
CA LEU A 23 5.46 -26.54 -4.22
C LEU A 23 6.52 -26.89 -5.27
N LEU A 24 6.10 -27.22 -6.50
CA LEU A 24 7.02 -27.47 -7.60
C LEU A 24 7.91 -26.27 -7.90
N ILE A 25 7.37 -25.05 -7.92
CA ILE A 25 8.18 -23.83 -8.10
C ILE A 25 9.25 -23.70 -7.01
N PHE A 26 8.91 -23.98 -5.75
CA PHE A 26 9.89 -23.94 -4.65
C PHE A 26 10.99 -24.99 -4.81
N ILE A 27 10.63 -26.20 -5.24
CA ILE A 27 11.63 -27.24 -5.53
C ILE A 27 12.55 -26.78 -6.66
N LEU A 28 12.01 -26.23 -7.75
CA LEU A 28 12.81 -25.75 -8.88
C LEU A 28 13.80 -24.65 -8.46
N TYR A 29 13.37 -23.69 -7.64
CA TYR A 29 14.29 -22.70 -7.06
C TYR A 29 15.38 -23.34 -6.18
N GLY A 30 15.01 -24.32 -5.35
CA GLY A 30 15.97 -25.05 -4.52
C GLY A 30 17.02 -25.78 -5.37
N VAL A 31 16.59 -26.46 -6.43
CA VAL A 31 17.47 -27.13 -7.40
C VAL A 31 18.39 -26.11 -8.06
N TYR A 32 17.86 -24.97 -8.53
CA TYR A 32 18.66 -23.89 -9.11
C TYR A 32 19.81 -23.48 -8.19
N PHE A 33 19.55 -23.16 -6.92
CA PHE A 33 20.60 -22.73 -5.99
C PHE A 33 21.66 -23.80 -5.73
N VAL A 34 21.27 -25.07 -5.69
CA VAL A 34 22.22 -26.19 -5.53
C VAL A 34 23.12 -26.30 -6.76
N LEU A 35 22.55 -26.26 -7.97
CA LEU A 35 23.33 -26.33 -9.21
C LEU A 35 24.28 -25.14 -9.37
N THR A 36 23.83 -23.94 -9.00
CA THR A 36 24.69 -22.75 -8.98
C THR A 36 25.82 -22.89 -7.97
N ALA A 37 25.55 -23.38 -6.75
CA ALA A 37 26.58 -23.53 -5.73
C ALA A 37 27.70 -24.50 -6.17
N ILE A 38 27.33 -25.60 -6.84
CA ILE A 38 28.29 -26.54 -7.43
C ILE A 38 29.11 -25.83 -8.53
N ARG A 39 28.45 -25.06 -9.39
CA ARG A 39 29.13 -24.35 -10.49
C ARG A 39 30.12 -23.30 -9.98
N ILE A 40 29.76 -22.52 -8.97
CA ILE A 40 30.66 -21.56 -8.31
C ILE A 40 31.89 -22.28 -7.74
N HIS A 41 31.70 -23.47 -7.15
CA HIS A 41 32.82 -24.25 -6.63
C HIS A 41 33.77 -24.72 -7.75
N GLN A 42 33.24 -25.07 -8.92
CA GLN A 42 34.02 -25.54 -10.06
C GLN A 42 34.82 -24.43 -10.75
N VAL A 43 34.28 -23.21 -10.82
CA VAL A 43 34.91 -22.09 -11.55
C VAL A 43 35.56 -21.08 -10.60
N LYS A 44 35.83 -21.48 -9.36
CA LYS A 44 36.39 -20.60 -8.30
C LYS A 44 37.70 -19.90 -8.68
N ASP A 45 38.46 -20.47 -9.62
CA ASP A 45 39.76 -19.95 -10.05
C ASP A 45 39.64 -18.77 -11.05
N ASP A 46 38.45 -18.56 -11.65
CA ASP A 46 38.15 -17.41 -12.51
C ASP A 46 37.18 -16.45 -11.79
N ALA A 47 37.75 -15.41 -11.19
CA ALA A 47 36.99 -14.43 -10.42
C ALA A 47 35.91 -13.70 -11.26
N ASN A 48 36.19 -13.40 -12.54
CA ASN A 48 35.23 -12.70 -13.39
C ASN A 48 34.01 -13.57 -13.67
N HIS A 49 34.27 -14.85 -13.93
CA HIS A 49 33.22 -15.82 -14.17
C HIS A 49 32.36 -16.08 -12.93
N VAL A 50 32.99 -16.20 -11.75
CA VAL A 50 32.29 -16.33 -10.46
C VAL A 50 31.39 -15.11 -10.19
N ILE A 51 31.88 -13.89 -10.42
CA ILE A 51 31.09 -12.66 -10.23
C ILE A 51 29.85 -12.67 -11.14
N SER A 52 29.99 -13.09 -12.39
CA SER A 52 28.88 -13.21 -13.32
C SER A 52 27.79 -14.16 -12.79
N ILE A 53 28.18 -15.37 -12.34
CA ILE A 53 27.26 -16.35 -11.77
C ILE A 53 26.58 -15.81 -10.51
N ILE A 54 27.34 -15.16 -9.62
CA ILE A 54 26.80 -14.59 -8.38
C ILE A 54 25.78 -13.50 -8.67
N ASN A 55 26.02 -12.62 -9.65
CA ASN A 55 25.09 -11.55 -10.01
C ASN A 55 23.73 -12.11 -10.46
N VAL A 56 23.75 -13.12 -11.33
CA VAL A 56 22.53 -13.78 -11.79
C VAL A 56 21.84 -14.53 -10.64
N SER A 57 22.62 -15.14 -9.75
CA SER A 57 22.08 -15.85 -8.58
C SER A 57 21.43 -14.90 -7.58
N LEU A 58 22.01 -13.72 -7.37
CA LEU A 58 21.45 -12.68 -6.52
C LEU A 58 20.11 -12.18 -7.06
N PHE A 59 20.00 -12.07 -8.40
CA PHE A 59 18.73 -11.75 -9.06
C PHE A 59 17.64 -12.79 -8.76
N HIS A 60 17.96 -14.09 -8.89
CA HIS A 60 17.03 -15.19 -8.57
C HIS A 60 16.69 -15.23 -7.07
N ALA A 61 17.67 -15.00 -6.20
CA ALA A 61 17.47 -14.89 -4.75
C ALA A 61 16.51 -13.74 -4.40
N GLY A 62 16.62 -12.59 -5.07
CA GLY A 62 15.69 -11.48 -4.92
C GLY A 62 14.26 -11.87 -5.29
N ALA A 63 14.06 -12.52 -6.44
CA ALA A 63 12.74 -12.99 -6.87
C ALA A 63 12.14 -14.02 -5.89
N PHE A 64 12.96 -14.95 -5.41
CA PHE A 64 12.58 -15.97 -4.44
C PHE A 64 12.17 -15.35 -3.09
N LEU A 65 12.99 -14.45 -2.54
CA LEU A 65 12.71 -13.76 -1.28
C LEU A 65 11.45 -12.89 -1.36
N LYS A 66 11.25 -12.19 -2.48
CA LYS A 66 10.01 -11.43 -2.73
C LYS A 66 8.78 -12.34 -2.74
N THR A 67 8.88 -13.49 -3.40
CA THR A 67 7.80 -14.48 -3.45
C THR A 67 7.45 -15.01 -2.06
N ILE A 68 8.47 -15.40 -1.27
CA ILE A 68 8.27 -15.79 0.14
C ILE A 68 7.64 -14.66 0.95
N SER A 69 8.13 -13.43 0.78
CA SER A 69 7.63 -12.26 1.50
C SER A 69 6.14 -12.04 1.23
N VAL A 70 5.72 -12.14 -0.03
CA VAL A 70 4.30 -12.07 -0.42
C VAL A 70 3.49 -13.21 0.17
N MET A 71 4.02 -14.44 0.17
CA MET A 71 3.33 -15.60 0.75
C MET A 71 3.13 -15.45 2.27
N LEU A 72 4.14 -14.99 3.00
CA LEU A 72 4.06 -14.74 4.44
C LEU A 72 3.10 -13.59 4.77
N ALA A 73 3.15 -12.51 3.99
CA ALA A 73 2.29 -11.35 4.16
C ALA A 73 0.89 -11.50 3.57
N ARG A 74 0.59 -12.62 2.90
CA ARG A 74 -0.61 -12.83 2.08
C ARG A 74 -1.91 -12.47 2.80
N LYS A 75 -2.14 -13.00 4.02
CA LYS A 75 -3.39 -12.74 4.76
C LYS A 75 -3.60 -11.24 5.02
N ARG A 76 -2.51 -10.53 5.32
CA ARG A 76 -2.52 -9.08 5.56
C ARG A 76 -2.79 -8.33 4.26
N MET A 77 -2.14 -8.73 3.17
CA MET A 77 -2.33 -8.13 1.84
C MET A 77 -3.74 -8.36 1.29
N GLU A 78 -4.31 -9.57 1.42
CA GLU A 78 -5.70 -9.87 1.05
C GLU A 78 -6.68 -8.99 1.83
N ALA A 79 -6.50 -8.87 3.15
CA ALA A 79 -7.31 -8.00 3.98
C ALA A 79 -7.19 -6.52 3.57
N LEU A 80 -5.98 -6.08 3.19
CA LEU A 80 -5.74 -4.72 2.69
C LEU A 80 -6.44 -4.49 1.36
N CYS A 81 -6.32 -5.40 0.39
CA CYS A 81 -6.99 -5.30 -0.90
C CYS A 81 -8.51 -5.20 -0.75
N VAL A 82 -9.12 -6.05 0.09
CA VAL A 82 -10.58 -6.02 0.34
C VAL A 82 -11.02 -4.69 0.96
N ARG A 83 -10.21 -4.14 1.88
CA ARG A 83 -10.50 -2.82 2.49
C ARG A 83 -10.35 -1.68 1.46
N LEU A 84 -9.29 -1.72 0.65
CA LEU A 84 -9.04 -0.73 -0.39
C LEU A 84 -10.17 -0.73 -1.44
N GLU A 85 -10.61 -1.90 -1.89
CA GLU A 85 -11.71 -2.06 -2.85
C GLU A 85 -13.03 -1.55 -2.27
N ARG A 86 -13.34 -1.88 -1.01
CA ARG A 86 -14.54 -1.37 -0.34
C ARG A 86 -14.53 0.15 -0.21
N ASN A 87 -13.41 0.73 0.25
CA ASN A 87 -13.27 2.17 0.39
C ASN A 87 -13.39 2.86 -0.98
N TYR A 88 -12.82 2.26 -2.02
CA TYR A 88 -12.94 2.75 -3.38
C TYR A 88 -14.40 2.83 -3.84
N HIS A 89 -15.18 1.76 -3.67
CA HIS A 89 -16.61 1.78 -4.02
C HIS A 89 -17.43 2.77 -3.21
N GLN A 90 -17.11 3.00 -1.94
CA GLN A 90 -17.78 4.02 -1.13
C GLN A 90 -17.51 5.44 -1.65
N MET A 91 -16.29 5.70 -2.13
CA MET A 91 -15.92 6.99 -2.73
C MET A 91 -16.58 7.22 -4.09
N GLU A 92 -16.79 6.14 -4.86
CA GLU A 92 -17.52 6.17 -6.12
C GLU A 92 -19.02 6.42 -5.91
N GLN A 93 -19.61 5.82 -4.86
CA GLN A 93 -21.02 5.98 -4.50
C GLN A 93 -21.34 7.30 -3.79
N GLY A 94 -20.33 8.02 -3.28
CA GLY A 94 -20.47 9.36 -2.71
C GLY A 94 -20.85 10.39 -3.78
N LYS A 95 -22.12 10.43 -4.15
CA LYS A 95 -22.73 11.23 -5.25
C LYS A 95 -22.51 12.75 -5.23
N ASN A 96 -21.81 13.32 -4.23
CA ASN A 96 -21.69 14.77 -4.04
C ASN A 96 -20.36 15.39 -4.50
N LEU A 97 -19.39 14.61 -5.00
CA LEU A 97 -18.15 15.17 -5.57
C LEU A 97 -18.07 14.85 -7.07
N ASN A 98 -18.35 15.84 -7.91
CA ASN A 98 -18.24 15.73 -9.37
C ASN A 98 -16.84 15.33 -9.89
N ASP A 99 -15.80 15.45 -9.06
CA ASP A 99 -14.40 15.18 -9.44
C ASP A 99 -13.80 13.88 -8.88
N SER A 100 -14.42 13.27 -7.85
CA SER A 100 -13.96 12.01 -7.23
C SER A 100 -13.83 10.83 -8.23
N PRO A 101 -14.82 10.56 -9.11
CA PRO A 101 -14.72 9.44 -10.05
C PRO A 101 -13.71 9.67 -11.19
N LYS A 102 -13.42 10.93 -11.53
CA LYS A 102 -12.41 11.25 -12.57
C LYS A 102 -11.00 11.00 -12.08
N ILE A 103 -10.68 11.47 -10.87
CA ILE A 103 -9.36 11.28 -10.25
C ILE A 103 -9.03 9.80 -10.13
N SER A 104 -10.00 8.98 -9.74
CA SER A 104 -9.72 7.56 -9.55
C SER A 104 -9.59 6.77 -10.85
N ASN A 105 -10.42 7.06 -11.85
CA ASN A 105 -10.30 6.44 -13.16
C ASN A 105 -8.96 6.76 -13.84
N ASP A 106 -8.44 7.98 -13.68
CA ASP A 106 -7.13 8.36 -14.18
C ASP A 106 -6.00 7.59 -13.49
N ILE A 107 -6.08 7.43 -12.17
CA ILE A 107 -5.11 6.65 -11.39
C ILE A 107 -5.12 5.18 -11.83
N ILE A 108 -6.31 4.57 -11.95
CA ILE A 108 -6.47 3.18 -12.40
C ILE A 108 -5.92 3.01 -13.83
N ARG A 109 -6.21 3.96 -14.73
CA ARG A 109 -5.71 3.91 -16.11
C ARG A 109 -4.19 3.97 -16.16
N LYS A 110 -3.57 4.88 -15.39
CA LYS A 110 -2.11 5.00 -15.29
C LYS A 110 -1.47 3.74 -14.70
N MET A 111 -2.05 3.14 -13.67
CA MET A 111 -1.57 1.88 -13.09
C MET A 111 -1.67 0.71 -14.07
N ARG A 112 -2.79 0.59 -14.79
CA ARG A 112 -2.97 -0.44 -15.82
C ARG A 112 -1.92 -0.31 -16.91
N LEU A 113 -1.68 0.92 -17.39
CA LEU A 113 -0.65 1.19 -18.38
C LEU A 113 0.75 0.84 -17.87
N PHE A 114 1.08 1.21 -16.63
CA PHE A 114 2.35 0.84 -15.98
C PHE A 114 2.51 -0.69 -15.91
N ASN A 115 1.48 -1.41 -15.46
CA ASN A 115 1.52 -2.86 -15.35
C ASN A 115 1.67 -3.55 -16.72
N ILE A 116 0.99 -3.04 -17.76
CA ILE A 116 1.15 -3.54 -19.13
C ILE A 116 2.57 -3.29 -19.63
N SER A 117 3.11 -2.09 -19.41
CA SER A 117 4.48 -1.74 -19.80
C SER A 117 5.51 -2.66 -19.14
N MET A 118 5.32 -2.98 -17.86
CA MET A 118 6.20 -3.89 -17.11
C MET A 118 6.09 -5.35 -17.61
N ILE A 119 4.91 -5.80 -18.06
CA ILE A 119 4.76 -7.14 -18.66
C ILE A 119 5.45 -7.19 -20.04
N ILE A 120 5.33 -6.13 -20.82
CA ILE A 120 6.01 -6.03 -22.12
C ILE A 120 7.53 -6.06 -21.93
N SER A 121 8.07 -5.36 -20.92
CA SER A 121 9.50 -5.39 -20.63
C SER A 121 9.98 -6.80 -20.27
N VAL A 122 9.18 -7.61 -19.56
CA VAL A 122 9.49 -9.03 -19.32
C VAL A 122 9.67 -9.80 -20.62
N GLY A 123 8.74 -9.65 -21.56
CA GLY A 123 8.82 -10.31 -22.86
C GLY A 123 10.06 -9.89 -23.65
N ILE A 124 10.33 -8.59 -23.72
CA ILE A 124 11.50 -8.05 -24.43
C ILE A 124 12.80 -8.56 -23.80
N SER A 125 12.93 -8.51 -22.47
CA SER A 125 14.12 -8.99 -21.77
C SER A 125 14.36 -10.49 -21.98
N GLY A 126 13.30 -11.32 -21.97
CA GLY A 126 13.43 -12.75 -22.27
C GLY A 126 13.93 -13.03 -23.69
N ILE A 127 13.41 -12.29 -24.68
CA ILE A 127 13.85 -12.40 -26.07
C ILE A 127 15.31 -11.96 -26.22
N ILE A 128 15.68 -10.82 -25.63
CA ILE A 128 17.07 -10.32 -25.64
C ILE A 128 18.01 -11.35 -25.03
N TRP A 129 17.66 -11.91 -23.87
CA TRP A 129 18.50 -12.90 -23.20
C TRP A 129 18.69 -14.17 -24.04
N GLY A 130 17.62 -14.70 -24.65
CA GLY A 130 17.73 -15.83 -25.57
C GLY A 130 18.59 -15.50 -26.79
N MET A 131 18.41 -14.33 -27.41
CA MET A 131 19.18 -13.93 -28.58
C MET A 131 20.67 -13.74 -28.26
N THR A 132 21.03 -13.12 -27.14
CA THR A 132 22.44 -12.94 -26.75
C THR A 132 23.14 -14.29 -26.63
N THR A 133 22.46 -15.30 -26.08
CA THR A 133 23.06 -16.62 -25.85
C THR A 133 23.28 -17.39 -27.15
N MET A 134 22.39 -17.21 -28.13
CA MET A 134 22.58 -17.73 -29.48
C MET A 134 23.73 -17.02 -30.21
N ALA A 135 23.86 -15.70 -30.04
CA ALA A 135 24.94 -14.92 -30.64
C ALA A 135 26.32 -15.32 -30.10
N TYR A 136 26.49 -15.41 -28.77
CA TYR A 136 27.74 -15.85 -28.14
C TYR A 136 28.10 -17.29 -28.51
N SER A 137 27.10 -18.18 -28.61
CA SER A 137 27.30 -19.56 -29.09
C SER A 137 27.83 -19.65 -30.53
N SER A 138 27.60 -18.62 -31.35
CA SER A 138 28.09 -18.60 -32.73
C SER A 138 29.55 -18.16 -32.83
N GLU A 139 30.10 -17.48 -31.83
CA GLU A 139 31.41 -16.81 -31.89
C GLU A 139 32.54 -17.69 -31.31
N GLU A 140 32.27 -18.48 -30.26
CA GLU A 140 33.30 -19.19 -29.49
C GLU A 140 33.60 -20.64 -29.95
N SER A 141 33.38 -20.95 -31.23
CA SER A 141 33.46 -22.31 -31.82
C SER A 141 34.85 -22.99 -31.82
N GLY A 142 35.80 -22.57 -30.97
CA GLY A 142 37.22 -22.88 -31.14
C GLY A 142 38.05 -23.35 -29.93
N LYS A 143 37.51 -23.48 -28.70
CA LYS A 143 38.39 -23.80 -27.54
C LYS A 143 38.00 -24.96 -26.62
N ASP A 144 36.75 -25.39 -26.57
CA ASP A 144 36.34 -26.57 -25.80
C ASP A 144 35.56 -27.56 -26.68
N ASN A 145 35.52 -28.84 -26.26
CA ASN A 145 34.74 -29.90 -26.93
C ASN A 145 33.22 -29.59 -27.01
N CYS A 146 32.77 -28.49 -26.38
CA CYS A 146 31.42 -27.96 -26.42
C CYS A 146 31.42 -26.58 -27.12
N LYS A 147 30.88 -26.52 -28.34
CA LYS A 147 30.83 -25.28 -29.15
C LYS A 147 29.63 -24.37 -28.83
N ARG A 148 28.94 -24.58 -27.71
CA ARG A 148 27.65 -23.96 -27.43
C ARG A 148 27.62 -23.37 -26.01
N HIS A 149 26.99 -22.22 -25.83
CA HIS A 149 26.83 -21.55 -24.54
C HIS A 149 25.39 -21.66 -24.05
N LEU A 150 25.22 -22.01 -22.77
CA LEU A 150 23.92 -22.02 -22.13
C LEU A 150 23.49 -20.60 -21.71
N PRO A 151 22.17 -20.32 -21.69
CA PRO A 151 21.66 -19.04 -21.20
C PRO A 151 21.97 -18.71 -19.75
N LEU A 152 22.18 -19.74 -18.94
CA LEU A 152 22.59 -19.65 -17.57
C LEU A 152 23.72 -20.66 -17.37
N ASP A 153 24.84 -20.19 -16.84
CA ASP A 153 25.95 -21.09 -16.54
C ASP A 153 25.67 -21.84 -15.24
N LEU A 154 25.22 -23.08 -15.38
CA LEU A 154 24.85 -23.98 -14.29
C LEU A 154 25.52 -25.32 -14.47
N TYR A 155 25.80 -26.00 -13.36
CA TYR A 155 26.29 -27.36 -13.41
C TYR A 155 25.14 -28.32 -13.77
N PHE A 156 25.39 -29.22 -14.72
CA PHE A 156 24.48 -30.32 -15.07
C PHE A 156 25.20 -31.66 -14.96
N PRO A 157 24.57 -32.70 -14.37
CA PRO A 157 25.17 -34.03 -14.25
C PRO A 157 25.10 -34.86 -15.55
N TYR A 158 24.72 -34.24 -16.67
CA TYR A 158 24.60 -34.87 -17.98
C TYR A 158 25.30 -34.02 -19.05
N ASN A 159 25.66 -34.63 -20.18
CA ASN A 159 26.23 -33.90 -21.31
C ASN A 159 25.14 -33.10 -22.03
N TRP A 160 25.09 -31.80 -21.78
CA TRP A 160 24.15 -30.88 -22.41
C TRP A 160 24.64 -30.33 -23.76
N CYS A 161 25.88 -30.62 -24.15
CA CYS A 161 26.49 -30.04 -25.36
C CYS A 161 25.93 -30.64 -26.66
N ASP A 162 25.49 -31.90 -26.59
CA ASP A 162 24.96 -32.63 -27.74
C ASP A 162 23.46 -32.32 -27.93
N SER A 163 23.04 -32.27 -29.19
CA SER A 163 21.61 -32.22 -29.53
C SER A 163 20.99 -33.62 -29.31
N PRO A 164 19.78 -33.75 -28.73
CA PRO A 164 18.76 -32.72 -28.46
C PRO A 164 18.82 -32.10 -27.04
N ALA A 165 19.77 -32.53 -26.20
CA ALA A 165 19.82 -32.12 -24.79
C ALA A 165 20.10 -30.62 -24.65
N TYR A 166 20.93 -30.06 -25.53
CA TYR A 166 21.22 -28.64 -25.58
C TYR A 166 19.96 -27.79 -25.77
N GLU A 167 19.16 -28.09 -26.79
CA GLU A 167 18.01 -27.25 -27.16
C GLU A 167 16.97 -27.25 -26.03
N ILE A 168 16.73 -28.42 -25.43
CA ILE A 168 15.81 -28.56 -24.29
C ILE A 168 16.32 -27.77 -23.08
N THR A 169 17.60 -27.89 -22.76
CA THR A 169 18.21 -27.19 -21.62
C THR A 169 18.19 -25.67 -21.85
N SER A 170 18.52 -25.22 -23.05
CA SER A 170 18.52 -23.80 -23.41
C SER A 170 17.12 -23.17 -23.32
N ILE A 171 16.09 -23.86 -23.83
CA ILE A 171 14.70 -23.40 -23.71
C ILE A 171 14.28 -23.36 -22.24
N TYR A 172 14.60 -24.39 -21.47
CA TYR A 172 14.30 -24.45 -20.04
C TYR A 172 14.93 -23.26 -19.28
N LEU A 173 16.22 -23.00 -19.48
CA LEU A 173 16.93 -21.91 -18.80
C LEU A 173 16.43 -20.52 -19.22
N THR A 174 16.08 -20.35 -20.49
CA THR A 174 15.46 -19.11 -20.97
C THR A 174 14.11 -18.88 -20.30
N PHE A 175 13.30 -19.94 -20.17
CA PHE A 175 12.01 -19.88 -19.51
C PHE A 175 12.16 -19.62 -18.00
N ASP A 176 13.10 -20.28 -17.34
CA ASP A 176 13.40 -20.10 -15.91
C ASP A 176 13.81 -18.65 -15.59
N PHE A 177 14.71 -18.09 -16.41
CA PHE A 177 15.12 -16.68 -16.30
C PHE A 177 13.94 -15.73 -16.50
N ALA A 178 13.16 -15.92 -17.58
CA ALA A 178 11.99 -15.09 -17.87
C ALA A 178 10.92 -15.20 -16.76
N PHE A 179 10.74 -16.39 -16.19
CA PHE A 179 9.81 -16.63 -15.08
C PHE A 179 10.27 -15.95 -13.79
N SER A 180 11.56 -16.03 -13.46
CA SER A 180 12.13 -15.31 -12.32
C SER A 180 12.01 -13.79 -12.47
N TYR A 181 12.22 -13.28 -13.70
CA TYR A 181 12.00 -11.86 -14.01
C TYR A 181 10.54 -11.44 -13.88
N TYR A 182 9.63 -12.25 -14.39
CA TYR A 182 8.19 -12.07 -14.22
C TYR A 182 7.80 -11.99 -12.75
N LEU A 183 8.26 -12.94 -11.92
CA LEU A 183 7.97 -12.97 -10.49
C LEU A 183 8.44 -11.70 -9.78
N ASN A 184 9.66 -11.26 -10.08
CA ASN A 184 10.24 -10.06 -9.51
C ASN A 184 9.39 -8.82 -9.82
N ILE A 185 9.03 -8.64 -11.10
CA ILE A 185 8.23 -7.51 -11.57
C ILE A 185 6.80 -7.52 -11.05
N VAL A 186 6.16 -8.69 -11.00
CA VAL A 186 4.76 -8.80 -10.56
C VAL A 186 4.61 -8.41 -9.10
N VAL A 187 5.57 -8.77 -8.25
CA VAL A 187 5.56 -8.35 -6.85
C VAL A 187 5.74 -6.84 -6.73
N ASP A 188 6.69 -6.25 -7.46
CA ASP A 188 6.91 -4.80 -7.43
C ASP A 188 5.72 -4.00 -7.97
N SER A 189 5.17 -4.46 -9.09
CA SER A 189 3.94 -3.94 -9.69
C SER A 189 2.76 -3.98 -8.72
N PHE A 190 2.64 -5.06 -7.95
CA PHE A 190 1.60 -5.19 -6.94
C PHE A 190 1.75 -4.16 -5.82
N PHE A 191 2.95 -4.01 -5.27
CA PHE A 191 3.23 -2.99 -4.25
C PHE A 191 3.03 -1.58 -4.78
N PHE A 192 3.48 -1.29 -6.00
CA PHE A 192 3.28 0.00 -6.65
C PHE A 192 1.80 0.32 -6.84
N THR A 193 1.02 -0.67 -7.29
CA THR A 193 -0.43 -0.54 -7.45
C THR A 193 -1.12 -0.27 -6.10
N LEU A 194 -0.73 -0.97 -5.04
CA LEU A 194 -1.23 -0.71 -3.69
C LEU A 194 -0.92 0.72 -3.23
N MET A 195 0.35 1.14 -3.35
CA MET A 195 0.78 2.48 -2.96
C MET A 195 0.01 3.56 -3.73
N ALA A 196 -0.10 3.41 -5.06
CA ALA A 196 -0.79 4.38 -5.87
C ALA A 196 -2.31 4.41 -5.58
N HIS A 197 -2.93 3.28 -5.17
CA HIS A 197 -4.33 3.26 -4.73
C HIS A 197 -4.50 4.03 -3.42
N THR A 198 -3.61 3.81 -2.45
CA THR A 198 -3.61 4.55 -1.18
C THR A 198 -3.38 6.05 -1.42
N SER A 199 -2.45 6.42 -2.30
CA SER A 199 -2.23 7.82 -2.68
C SER A 199 -3.47 8.46 -3.33
N GLY A 200 -4.17 7.73 -4.20
CA GLY A 200 -5.42 8.20 -4.80
C GLY A 200 -6.53 8.45 -3.76
N GLN A 201 -6.64 7.56 -2.77
CA GLN A 201 -7.59 7.74 -1.66
C GLN A 201 -7.24 8.97 -0.81
N LEU A 202 -5.95 9.21 -0.53
CA LEU A 202 -5.49 10.40 0.20
C LEU A 202 -5.74 11.70 -0.56
N GLN A 203 -5.53 11.71 -1.88
CA GLN A 203 -5.83 12.88 -2.72
C GLN A 203 -7.32 13.21 -2.69
N ALA A 204 -8.17 12.20 -2.86
CA ALA A 204 -9.61 12.44 -2.83
C ALA A 204 -10.13 12.82 -1.43
N LEU A 205 -9.54 12.30 -0.34
CA LEU A 205 -9.80 12.80 1.02
C LEU A 205 -9.43 14.30 1.16
N THR A 206 -8.31 14.70 0.56
CA THR A 206 -7.88 16.11 0.57
C THR A 206 -8.87 17.00 -0.17
N THR A 207 -9.37 16.58 -1.33
CA THR A 207 -10.43 17.28 -2.06
C THR A 207 -11.70 17.41 -1.20
N MET A 208 -12.13 16.33 -0.54
CA MET A 208 -13.29 16.37 0.36
C MET A 208 -13.12 17.36 1.51
N LEU A 209 -11.93 17.44 2.11
CA LEU A 209 -11.65 18.39 3.20
C LEU A 209 -11.68 19.85 2.71
N VAL A 210 -11.20 20.11 1.49
CA VAL A 210 -11.26 21.43 0.86
C VAL A 210 -12.71 21.82 0.57
N ASP A 211 -13.53 20.89 0.08
CA ASP A 211 -14.95 21.13 -0.20
C ASP A 211 -15.74 21.43 1.07
N ILE A 212 -15.49 20.68 2.15
CA ILE A 212 -16.10 20.93 3.47
C ILE A 212 -15.69 22.31 3.99
N LYS A 213 -14.40 22.67 3.90
CA LYS A 213 -13.92 23.99 4.29
C LYS A 213 -14.64 25.09 3.51
N ASN A 214 -14.78 24.95 2.20
CA ASN A 214 -15.48 25.91 1.35
C ASN A 214 -16.97 26.00 1.70
N TYR A 215 -17.64 24.87 1.95
CA TYR A 215 -19.03 24.83 2.37
C TYR A 215 -19.27 25.53 3.71
N ILE A 216 -18.38 25.35 4.69
CA ILE A 216 -18.46 26.04 6.00
C ILE A 216 -18.26 27.56 5.82
N LEU A 217 -17.34 27.97 4.94
CA LEU A 217 -17.08 29.38 4.64
C LEU A 217 -18.25 30.05 3.89
N THR A 218 -18.94 29.33 3.01
CA THR A 218 -20.08 29.86 2.25
C THR A 218 -21.42 29.73 2.96
N SER A 219 -21.59 28.72 3.83
CA SER A 219 -22.83 28.49 4.61
C SER A 219 -22.82 29.16 5.97
N SER A 220 -21.68 29.67 6.44
CA SER A 220 -21.72 30.66 7.52
C SER A 220 -22.44 31.89 6.98
N PRO A 221 -23.56 32.34 7.59
CA PRO A 221 -24.14 33.63 7.22
C PRO A 221 -23.03 34.67 7.35
N PRO A 222 -22.96 35.70 6.48
CA PRO A 222 -22.09 36.83 6.76
C PRO A 222 -22.46 37.26 8.18
N ILE A 223 -21.53 37.13 9.12
CA ILE A 223 -21.74 37.64 10.47
C ILE A 223 -22.03 39.11 10.23
N ASN A 224 -23.31 39.47 10.33
CA ASN A 224 -23.71 40.85 10.25
C ASN A 224 -23.14 41.43 11.53
N ILE A 225 -21.92 41.97 11.45
CA ILE A 225 -21.16 42.48 12.59
C ILE A 225 -22.03 43.48 13.37
N ARG A 226 -22.95 44.15 12.67
CA ARG A 226 -23.99 45.00 13.25
C ARG A 226 -24.95 44.24 14.16
N GLU A 227 -25.49 43.11 13.73
CA GLU A 227 -26.45 42.30 14.50
C GLU A 227 -25.78 41.61 15.69
N MET A 228 -24.52 41.17 15.52
CA MET A 228 -23.72 40.64 16.62
C MET A 228 -23.36 41.73 17.64
N ASN A 229 -22.99 42.93 17.19
CA ASN A 229 -22.73 44.08 18.08
C ASN A 229 -24.01 44.55 18.80
N GLU A 230 -25.16 44.58 18.11
CA GLU A 230 -26.44 44.91 18.73
C GLU A 230 -26.84 43.87 19.79
N THR A 231 -26.55 42.59 19.54
CA THR A 231 -26.77 41.52 20.52
C THR A 231 -25.86 41.70 21.72
N ILE A 232 -24.54 41.89 21.51
CA ILE A 232 -23.56 42.11 22.60
C ILE A 232 -23.93 43.33 23.44
N VAL A 233 -24.33 44.45 22.82
CA VAL A 233 -24.75 45.67 23.53
C VAL A 233 -26.00 45.42 24.37
N LYS A 234 -27.00 44.71 23.83
CA LYS A 234 -28.21 44.32 24.59
C LYS A 234 -27.87 43.41 25.77
N THR A 235 -26.99 42.43 25.59
CA THR A 235 -26.56 41.53 26.68
C THR A 235 -25.81 42.32 27.76
N HIS A 236 -24.96 43.29 27.38
CA HIS A 236 -24.26 44.14 28.33
C HIS A 236 -25.19 45.08 29.11
N GLN A 237 -26.22 45.64 28.46
CA GLN A 237 -27.23 46.45 29.13
C GLN A 237 -28.09 45.63 30.10
N ASN A 238 -28.45 44.40 29.73
CA ASN A 238 -29.19 43.49 30.59
C ASN A 238 -28.34 43.03 31.79
N SER A 239 -27.04 42.77 31.62
CA SER A 239 -26.12 42.48 32.73
C SER A 239 -26.05 43.66 33.71
N LYS A 240 -25.91 44.90 33.22
CA LYS A 240 -25.91 46.08 34.10
C LYS A 240 -27.22 46.26 34.88
N LYS A 241 -28.37 45.91 34.28
CA LYS A 241 -29.66 45.89 35.00
C LYS A 241 -29.72 44.78 36.06
N CYS A 242 -29.17 43.61 35.77
CA CYS A 242 -29.04 42.53 36.75
C CYS A 242 -28.15 42.94 37.93
N ASP A 243 -27.02 43.61 37.68
CA ASP A 243 -26.11 44.09 38.74
C ASP A 243 -26.75 45.17 39.62
N ALA A 244 -27.53 46.09 39.02
CA ALA A 244 -28.29 47.10 39.77
C ALA A 244 -29.38 46.47 40.66
N ASN A 245 -30.01 45.39 40.19
CA ASN A 245 -30.99 44.64 40.98
C ASN A 245 -30.31 43.77 42.05
N PHE A 246 -29.11 43.24 41.77
CA PHE A 246 -28.32 42.47 42.74
C PHE A 246 -27.82 43.35 43.89
N GLY A 247 -27.40 44.60 43.61
CA GLY A 247 -27.07 45.59 44.66
C GLY A 247 -28.25 45.94 45.57
N LYS A 248 -29.47 45.97 45.05
CA LYS A 248 -30.70 46.10 45.87
C LYS A 248 -30.98 44.85 46.71
N PHE A 249 -30.60 43.67 46.21
CA PHE A 249 -30.81 42.39 46.92
C PHE A 249 -29.74 42.17 48.01
N GLU A 250 -28.48 42.56 47.77
CA GLU A 250 -27.42 42.54 48.79
C GLU A 250 -27.66 43.52 49.92
N GLY A 251 -28.22 44.72 49.65
CA GLY A 251 -28.67 45.65 50.69
C GLY A 251 -29.67 45.02 51.68
N ASN A 252 -30.57 44.16 51.20
CA ASN A 252 -31.53 43.43 52.04
C ASN A 252 -30.96 42.12 52.64
N ARG A 253 -29.80 41.63 52.17
CA ARG A 253 -29.20 40.37 52.62
C ARG A 253 -28.14 40.58 53.70
N VAL A 254 -27.48 41.73 53.72
CA VAL A 254 -26.49 42.08 54.77
C VAL A 254 -27.14 42.24 56.15
N GLU A 255 -28.44 42.52 56.24
CA GLU A 255 -29.19 42.48 57.51
C GLU A 255 -29.51 41.04 57.99
N ASN A 256 -29.42 40.02 57.14
CA ASN A 256 -29.87 38.66 57.44
C ASN A 256 -28.78 37.57 57.39
N MET A 257 -27.50 37.93 57.23
CA MET A 257 -26.40 36.94 57.07
C MET A 257 -25.16 37.21 57.94
N THR A 258 -25.33 37.76 59.16
CA THR A 258 -24.33 37.66 60.24
C THR A 258 -24.30 36.29 60.94
N GLN A 259 -24.93 35.26 60.36
CA GLN A 259 -25.05 33.95 60.98
C GLN A 259 -24.97 32.82 59.95
N THR A 260 -23.80 32.62 59.31
CA THR A 260 -23.24 31.30 58.95
C THR A 260 -22.06 31.52 58.01
N HIS A 261 -20.86 31.59 58.58
CA HIS A 261 -19.62 31.52 57.82
C HIS A 261 -18.92 30.20 58.15
N SER A 262 -18.21 29.69 57.15
CA SER A 262 -17.37 28.49 57.13
C SER A 262 -18.11 27.18 56.80
N ILE A 263 -17.88 26.67 55.58
CA ILE A 263 -17.22 25.36 55.34
C ILE A 263 -16.94 25.24 53.82
N TRP A 264 -15.65 25.41 53.52
CA TRP A 264 -14.87 24.63 52.55
C TRP A 264 -15.22 24.64 51.05
N LYS A 265 -14.62 25.66 50.44
CA LYS A 265 -13.92 25.63 49.15
C LYS A 265 -12.93 24.46 49.06
N THR A 266 -12.63 24.04 47.81
CA THR A 266 -11.45 23.27 47.34
C THR A 266 -11.66 21.77 47.05
N ARG A 267 -12.40 21.43 45.97
CA ARG A 267 -12.31 20.10 45.33
C ARG A 267 -12.68 20.04 43.83
N HIS A 268 -12.38 21.07 43.04
CA HIS A 268 -12.74 21.09 41.61
C HIS A 268 -11.64 21.60 40.69
N PHE A 269 -10.60 20.80 40.44
CA PHE A 269 -9.68 21.13 39.34
C PHE A 269 -9.07 19.95 38.54
N ILE A 270 -9.54 18.70 38.70
CA ILE A 270 -9.03 17.54 37.90
C ILE A 270 -10.18 16.68 37.34
N LYS A 271 -11.41 17.21 37.24
CA LYS A 271 -12.58 16.45 36.70
C LYS A 271 -13.11 16.95 35.36
N THR A 272 -12.46 17.96 34.77
CA THR A 272 -13.00 18.73 33.64
C THR A 272 -12.75 18.13 32.26
N ASP A 273 -11.70 17.33 32.05
CA ASP A 273 -11.40 16.78 30.70
C ASP A 273 -12.24 15.56 30.32
N ALA A 274 -12.55 14.68 31.28
CA ALA A 274 -13.36 13.49 31.01
C ALA A 274 -14.83 13.82 30.74
N ASP A 275 -15.34 14.90 31.34
CA ASP A 275 -16.74 15.32 31.20
C ASP A 275 -16.96 16.15 29.93
N LEU A 276 -15.93 16.88 29.47
CA LEU A 276 -15.96 17.61 28.21
C LEU A 276 -16.04 16.67 26.99
N ASN A 277 -15.25 15.59 27.00
CA ASN A 277 -15.28 14.57 25.95
C ASN A 277 -16.63 13.83 25.92
N ARG A 278 -17.23 13.57 27.08
CA ARG A 278 -18.54 12.91 27.18
C ARG A 278 -19.68 13.83 26.69
N ARG A 279 -19.58 15.14 26.94
CA ARG A 279 -20.52 16.15 26.43
C ARG A 279 -20.40 16.35 24.91
N LEU A 280 -19.19 16.36 24.35
CA LEU A 280 -18.96 16.44 22.90
C LEU A 280 -19.57 15.26 22.14
N VAL A 281 -19.38 14.03 22.64
CA VAL A 281 -19.99 12.83 22.03
C VAL A 281 -21.52 12.86 22.10
N THR A 282 -22.08 13.42 23.17
CA THR A 282 -23.53 13.53 23.34
C THR A 282 -24.13 14.61 22.43
N CYS A 283 -23.46 15.75 22.26
CA CYS A 283 -23.87 16.80 21.32
C CYS A 283 -23.83 16.34 19.86
N VAL A 284 -22.80 15.56 19.47
CA VAL A 284 -22.71 15.01 18.11
C VAL A 284 -23.83 14.00 17.84
N LYS A 285 -24.18 13.16 18.83
CA LYS A 285 -25.33 12.23 18.71
C LYS A 285 -26.67 12.97 18.54
N LEU A 286 -26.91 14.00 19.35
CA LEU A 286 -28.13 14.81 19.27
C LEU A 286 -28.25 15.55 17.93
N HIS A 287 -27.14 16.03 17.37
CA HIS A 287 -27.15 16.71 16.07
C HIS A 287 -27.43 15.78 14.89
N VAL A 288 -27.09 14.49 15.02
CA VAL A 288 -27.40 13.45 14.02
C VAL A 288 -28.87 13.01 14.10
N GLU A 289 -29.47 13.00 15.29
CA GLU A 289 -30.89 12.67 15.47
C GLU A 289 -31.84 13.81 15.06
N ILE A 290 -31.42 15.07 15.20
CA ILE A 290 -32.24 16.23 14.80
C ILE A 290 -32.27 16.43 13.28
N ASN A 291 -31.27 15.93 12.56
CA ASN A 291 -31.14 16.06 11.09
C ASN A 291 -31.58 14.81 10.31
N ARG A 292 -32.35 13.92 10.94
CA ARG A 292 -32.89 12.70 10.33
C ARG A 292 -34.40 12.71 10.39
#